data_AF-A0A5E4VK07-F1
#
_entry.id   AF-A0A5E4VK07-F1
#
_cell.length_a   1.000
_cell.length_b   1.000
_cell.length_c   1.000
_cell.angle_alpha   90.00
_cell.angle_beta   90.00
_cell.angle_gamma   90.00
#
_symmetry.space_group_name_H-M   'P 1'
#
loop_
_entity.id
_entity.type
_entity.pdbx_description
1 polymer ?
#
loop_
_entity_poly.entity_id
_entity_poly.type
_entity_poly.pdbx_seq_one_letter_code
_entity_poly.pdbx_strand_id
1 'polypeptide(L)'
;MADDLNARASALLDLWSALALNHVALGGACACGAGGVSLRLDDFELDIVDYLQDCGERCEVAEIAAWFRRRPGAAASGPQPLRQLLEDVQEARIQQPVADWIVSRLERTLNSFAELHGSGLSN
;
A
#
# COMPACT_ATOMS: atom_id res chain seq x y z
N MET A 1 -3.44 21.74 -2.86
CA MET A 1 -3.47 20.53 -3.71
C MET A 1 -2.38 19.54 -3.32
N ALA A 2 -1.13 19.95 -3.12
CA ALA A 2 -0.09 19.06 -2.57
C ALA A 2 -0.35 18.68 -1.08
N ASP A 3 -0.88 19.60 -0.27
CA ASP A 3 -1.23 19.33 1.14
C ASP A 3 -2.31 18.26 1.31
N ASP A 4 -3.26 18.16 0.38
CA ASP A 4 -4.32 17.14 0.39
C ASP A 4 -3.72 15.74 0.17
N LEU A 5 -2.80 15.63 -0.79
CA LEU A 5 -2.10 14.40 -1.10
C LEU A 5 -1.25 13.90 0.07
N ASN A 6 -0.54 14.83 0.74
CA ASN A 6 0.27 14.51 1.91
C ASN A 6 -0.60 14.04 3.08
N ALA A 7 -1.73 14.72 3.33
CA ALA A 7 -2.68 14.31 4.35
C ALA A 7 -3.25 12.90 4.07
N ARG A 8 -3.60 12.62 2.81
CA ARG A 8 -4.09 11.29 2.40
C ARG A 8 -3.01 10.21 2.54
N ALA A 9 -1.78 10.48 2.07
CA ALA A 9 -0.66 9.55 2.22
C ALA A 9 -0.35 9.24 3.69
N SER A 10 -0.42 10.27 4.55
CA SER A 10 -0.25 10.13 6.01
C SER A 10 -1.35 9.23 6.61
N ALA A 11 -2.61 9.48 6.26
CA ALA A 11 -3.72 8.65 6.73
C ALA A 11 -3.61 7.18 6.30
N LEU A 12 -3.15 6.93 5.06
CA LEU A 12 -2.90 5.57 4.58
C LEU A 12 -1.74 4.88 5.31
N LEU A 13 -0.68 5.62 5.63
CA LEU A 13 0.44 5.10 6.38
C LEU A 13 0.04 4.75 7.82
N ASP A 14 -0.77 5.58 8.48
CA ASP A 14 -1.36 5.30 9.79
C ASP A 14 -2.24 4.05 9.74
N LEU A 15 -3.11 3.93 8.73
CA LEU A 15 -4.00 2.77 8.56
C LEU A 15 -3.19 1.48 8.30
N TRP A 16 -2.17 1.54 7.45
CA TRP A 16 -1.25 0.41 7.24
C TRP A 16 -0.51 0.04 8.52
N SER A 17 -0.01 1.03 9.26
CA SER A 17 0.69 0.81 10.54
C SER A 17 -0.24 0.17 11.58
N ALA A 18 -1.50 0.60 11.65
CA ALA A 18 -2.51 0.00 12.53
C ALA A 18 -2.87 -1.43 12.13
N LEU A 19 -3.02 -1.73 10.83
CA LEU A 19 -3.23 -3.10 10.33
C LEU A 19 -2.03 -4.00 10.63
N ALA A 20 -0.82 -3.50 10.40
CA ALA A 20 0.43 -4.17 10.71
C ALA A 20 0.57 -4.49 12.20
N LEU A 21 0.26 -3.52 13.07
CA LEU A 21 0.29 -3.70 14.52
C LEU A 21 -0.76 -4.70 15.01
N ASN A 22 -1.96 -4.71 14.43
CA ASN A 22 -3.00 -5.69 14.76
C ASN A 22 -2.58 -7.11 14.37
N HIS A 23 -1.90 -7.30 13.24
CA HIS A 23 -1.34 -8.60 12.87
C HIS A 23 -0.21 -9.08 13.80
N VAL A 24 0.65 -8.17 14.26
CA VAL A 24 1.72 -8.48 15.23
C VAL A 24 1.15 -8.77 16.63
N ALA A 25 0.10 -8.05 17.06
CA ALA A 25 -0.55 -8.27 18.36
C ALA A 25 -1.25 -9.63 18.47
N LEU A 26 -1.70 -10.19 17.34
CA LEU A 26 -2.16 -11.58 17.29
C LEU A 26 -1.10 -12.56 16.75
N GLY A 27 0.17 -12.17 16.69
CA GLY A 27 1.32 -12.97 16.26
C GLY A 27 1.66 -14.16 17.18
N GLY A 28 0.82 -14.48 18.17
CA GLY A 28 0.83 -15.74 18.90
C GLY A 28 -0.44 -16.58 18.74
N ALA A 29 -1.54 -16.05 18.17
CA ALA A 29 -2.85 -16.73 18.22
C ALA A 29 -3.93 -16.30 17.20
N CYS A 30 -3.69 -15.45 16.17
CA CYS A 30 -4.72 -15.31 15.12
C CYS A 30 -4.62 -16.44 14.11
N ALA A 31 -5.41 -17.48 14.35
CA ALA A 31 -5.95 -18.27 13.27
C ALA A 31 -7.14 -17.50 12.66
N CYS A 32 -6.89 -16.58 11.71
CA CYS A 32 -7.89 -16.27 10.69
C CYS A 32 -8.05 -17.55 9.85
N GLY A 33 -8.92 -18.44 10.33
CA GLY A 33 -9.04 -19.81 9.88
C GLY A 33 -9.78 -19.93 8.54
N ALA A 34 -9.05 -20.38 7.51
CA ALA A 34 -9.44 -21.39 6.52
C ALA A 34 -8.31 -21.48 5.48
N GLY A 35 -7.23 -22.19 5.83
CA GLY A 35 -6.14 -22.52 4.89
C GLY A 35 -4.80 -21.87 5.20
N GLY A 36 -4.09 -22.40 6.20
CA GLY A 36 -2.64 -22.67 6.19
C GLY A 36 -1.59 -21.62 5.80
N VAL A 37 -1.94 -20.38 5.45
CA VAL A 37 -0.99 -19.38 5.01
C VAL A 37 -0.73 -18.40 6.16
N SER A 38 0.36 -18.61 6.90
CA SER A 38 0.95 -17.56 7.72
C SER A 38 1.58 -16.51 6.79
N LEU A 39 0.75 -15.63 6.23
CA LEU A 39 1.21 -14.45 5.50
C LEU A 39 1.99 -13.58 6.48
N ARG A 40 3.30 -13.44 6.21
CA ARG A 40 4.17 -12.51 6.93
C ARG A 40 3.83 -11.11 6.43
N LEU A 41 3.80 -10.13 7.31
CA LEU A 41 3.53 -8.73 6.93
C LEU A 41 4.45 -8.25 5.80
N ASP A 42 5.74 -8.63 5.83
CA ASP A 42 6.70 -8.35 4.77
C ASP A 42 6.28 -8.90 3.40
N ASP A 43 5.72 -10.11 3.36
CA ASP A 43 5.27 -10.78 2.14
C ASP A 43 4.04 -10.07 1.56
N PHE A 44 3.10 -9.70 2.43
CA PHE A 44 1.92 -8.93 2.02
C PHE A 44 2.27 -7.51 1.54
N GLU A 45 3.27 -6.87 2.14
CA GLU A 45 3.75 -5.58 1.67
C GLU A 45 4.34 -5.68 0.26
N LEU A 46 5.11 -6.74 0.00
CA LEU A 46 5.64 -7.05 -1.34
C LEU A 46 4.50 -7.29 -2.34
N ASP A 47 3.48 -8.06 -1.97
CA ASP A 47 2.31 -8.32 -2.82
C ASP A 47 1.56 -7.03 -3.20
N ILE A 48 1.34 -6.13 -2.24
CA ILE A 48 0.69 -4.84 -2.50
C ILE A 48 1.53 -4.01 -3.47
N VAL A 49 2.84 -3.92 -3.25
CA VAL A 49 3.73 -3.12 -4.10
C VAL A 49 3.87 -3.73 -5.50
N ASP A 50 3.93 -5.05 -5.61
CA ASP A 50 3.95 -5.76 -6.88
C ASP A 50 2.64 -5.56 -7.66
N TYR A 51 1.49 -5.68 -6.99
CA TYR A 51 0.18 -5.39 -7.57
C TYR A 51 0.06 -3.94 -8.06
N LEU A 52 0.55 -2.97 -7.27
CA LEU A 52 0.59 -1.56 -7.69
C LEU A 52 1.48 -1.36 -8.91
N GLN A 53 2.61 -2.06 -8.96
CA GLN A 53 3.54 -1.99 -10.08
C GLN A 53 2.90 -2.55 -11.36
N ASP A 54 2.30 -3.76 -11.34
CA ASP A 54 1.60 -4.30 -12.52
C ASP A 54 0.48 -3.36 -13.00
N CYS A 55 -0.32 -2.84 -12.06
CA CYS A 55 -1.38 -1.88 -12.38
C CYS A 55 -0.81 -0.59 -12.99
N GLY A 56 0.31 -0.10 -12.47
CA GLY A 56 0.97 1.11 -12.92
C GLY A 56 1.57 0.97 -14.30
N GLU A 57 2.26 -0.14 -14.58
CA GLU A 57 2.88 -0.44 -15.87
C GLU A 57 1.85 -0.61 -17.01
N ARG A 58 0.63 -1.04 -16.65
CA ARG A 58 -0.53 -1.21 -17.53
C ARG A 58 -1.47 -0.02 -17.54
N CYS A 59 -1.13 1.06 -16.83
CA CYS A 59 -1.93 2.27 -16.80
C CYS A 59 -2.01 2.89 -18.21
N GLU A 60 -3.20 3.36 -18.59
CA GLU A 60 -3.42 4.05 -19.86
C GLU A 60 -2.68 5.40 -19.92
N VAL A 61 -2.32 5.96 -18.76
CA VAL A 61 -1.55 7.20 -18.65
C VAL A 61 -0.06 6.89 -18.84
N ALA A 62 0.49 7.29 -19.98
CA ALA A 62 1.86 6.98 -20.37
C ALA A 62 2.93 7.47 -19.37
N GLU A 63 2.71 8.61 -18.71
CA GLU A 63 3.62 9.14 -17.68
C GLU A 63 3.71 8.21 -16.46
N ILE A 64 2.57 7.70 -15.99
CA ILE A 64 2.47 6.78 -14.86
C ILE A 64 3.13 5.46 -15.22
N ALA A 65 2.77 4.89 -16.38
CA ALA A 65 3.38 3.65 -16.85
C ALA A 65 4.90 3.76 -17.04
N ALA A 66 5.39 4.88 -17.57
CA ALA A 66 6.83 5.12 -17.72
C ALA A 66 7.55 5.27 -16.37
N TRP A 67 6.90 5.85 -15.36
CA TRP A 67 7.46 5.95 -14.02
C TRP A 67 7.60 4.56 -13.38
N PHE A 68 6.55 3.73 -13.43
CA PHE A 68 6.57 2.38 -12.86
C PHE A 68 7.58 1.46 -13.56
N ARG A 69 7.70 1.52 -14.90
CA ARG A 69 8.70 0.73 -15.66
C ARG A 69 10.15 1.08 -15.31
N ARG A 70 10.41 2.29 -14.80
CA ARG A 70 11.77 2.71 -14.37
C ARG A 70 12.09 2.30 -12.93
N ARG A 71 11.07 1.95 -12.14
CA ARG A 71 11.24 1.61 -10.73
C ARG A 71 11.75 0.16 -10.62
N PRO A 72 12.70 -0.12 -9.71
CA PRO A 72 13.03 -1.50 -9.38
C PRO A 72 11.81 -2.23 -8.80
N GLY A 73 11.69 -3.53 -9.09
CA GLY A 73 10.60 -4.37 -8.57
C GLY A 73 10.50 -4.35 -7.04
N ALA A 74 9.35 -4.75 -6.49
CA ALA A 74 9.08 -4.78 -5.05
C ALA A 74 10.19 -5.50 -4.26
N ALA A 75 10.63 -6.67 -4.75
CA ALA A 75 11.69 -7.48 -4.14
C ALA A 75 13.07 -6.80 -4.09
N ALA A 76 13.31 -5.80 -4.94
CA ALA A 76 14.56 -5.04 -5.00
C ALA A 76 14.51 -3.71 -4.22
N SER A 77 13.33 -3.34 -3.69
CA SER A 77 13.10 -2.05 -3.02
C SER A 77 13.44 -2.04 -1.51
N GLY A 78 13.82 -3.18 -0.93
CA GLY A 78 14.25 -3.28 0.48
C GLY A 78 13.14 -3.77 1.42
N PRO A 79 13.32 -3.63 2.76
CA PRO A 79 12.46 -4.28 3.75
C PRO A 79 11.08 -3.64 3.93
N GLN A 80 10.88 -2.39 3.49
CA GLN A 80 9.61 -1.66 3.69
C GLN A 80 9.23 -0.83 2.45
N PRO A 81 9.02 -1.48 1.29
CA PRO A 81 8.80 -0.80 0.02
C PRO A 81 7.52 0.04 -0.06
N LEU A 82 6.48 -0.29 0.71
CA LEU A 82 5.23 0.48 0.73
C LEU A 82 5.39 1.77 1.53
N ARG A 83 6.03 1.66 2.70
CA ARG A 83 6.32 2.82 3.56
C ARG A 83 7.17 3.84 2.82
N GLN A 84 8.27 3.39 2.23
CA GLN A 84 9.16 4.25 1.44
C GLN A 84 8.40 4.95 0.31
N LEU A 85 7.46 4.27 -0.35
CA LEU A 85 6.65 4.85 -1.41
C LEU A 85 5.75 5.99 -0.89
N LEU A 86 5.10 5.80 0.26
CA LEU A 86 4.26 6.83 0.88
C LEU A 86 5.09 8.01 1.38
N GLU A 87 6.27 7.77 1.96
CA GLU A 87 7.21 8.82 2.36
C GLU A 87 7.68 9.64 1.15
N ASP A 88 8.02 8.97 0.03
CA ASP A 88 8.40 9.65 -1.21
C ASP A 88 7.25 10.52 -1.78
N VAL A 89 5.99 10.11 -1.58
CA VAL A 89 4.81 10.95 -1.89
C VAL A 89 4.73 12.16 -0.96
N GLN A 90 4.90 11.96 0.36
CA GLN A 90 4.84 13.04 1.36
C GLN A 90 5.94 14.09 1.15
N GLU A 91 7.15 13.65 0.80
CA GLU A 91 8.30 14.51 0.49
C GLU A 91 8.23 15.14 -0.91
N ALA A 92 7.15 14.90 -1.67
CA ALA A 92 6.97 15.37 -3.04
C ALA A 92 8.13 14.96 -3.98
N ARG A 93 8.76 13.80 -3.73
CA ARG A 93 9.79 13.21 -4.60
C ARG A 93 9.21 12.53 -5.82
N ILE A 94 7.90 12.27 -5.81
CA ILE A 94 7.14 11.67 -6.90
C ILE A 94 6.34 12.76 -7.63
N GLN A 95 6.24 12.64 -8.95
CA GLN A 95 5.44 13.54 -9.78
C GLN A 95 3.97 13.50 -9.32
N GLN A 96 3.34 14.66 -9.16
CA GLN A 96 1.94 14.78 -8.71
C GLN A 96 0.95 13.81 -9.38
N PRO A 97 0.92 13.65 -10.72
CA PRO A 97 -0.04 12.72 -11.36
C PRO A 97 0.21 11.26 -10.98
N VAL A 98 1.46 10.88 -10.75
CA VAL A 98 1.83 9.52 -10.31
C VAL A 98 1.47 9.34 -8.84
N ALA A 99 1.77 10.35 -8.02
CA ALA A 99 1.51 10.31 -6.59
C ALA A 99 0.01 10.25 -6.27
N ASP A 100 -0.83 11.01 -7.00
CA ASP A 100 -2.29 10.95 -6.89
C ASP A 100 -2.87 9.59 -7.28
N TRP A 101 -2.32 8.99 -8.35
CA TRP A 101 -2.70 7.66 -8.77
C TRP A 101 -2.33 6.59 -7.72
N ILE A 102 -1.11 6.66 -7.16
CA ILE A 102 -0.64 5.75 -6.11
C ILE A 102 -1.56 5.83 -4.90
N VAL A 103 -1.76 7.05 -4.37
CA VAL A 103 -2.58 7.28 -3.16
C VAL A 103 -4.00 6.79 -3.38
N SER A 104 -4.63 7.14 -4.51
CA SER A 104 -6.01 6.72 -4.81
C SER A 104 -6.15 5.20 -4.96
N ARG A 105 -5.13 4.52 -5.51
CA ARG A 105 -5.15 3.06 -5.64
C ARG A 105 -4.94 2.37 -4.30
N LEU A 106 -3.99 2.84 -3.52
CA LEU A 106 -3.73 2.34 -2.17
C LEU A 106 -4.92 2.53 -1.24
N GLU A 107 -5.56 3.69 -1.30
CA GLU A 107 -6.79 3.97 -0.54
C GLU A 107 -7.87 2.94 -0.83
N ARG A 108 -8.11 2.59 -2.10
CA ARG A 108 -9.08 1.55 -2.45
C ARG A 108 -8.67 0.16 -1.99
N THR A 109 -7.40 -0.22 -2.16
CA THR A 109 -6.90 -1.55 -1.75
C THR A 109 -6.95 -1.71 -0.24
N LEU A 110 -6.44 -0.74 0.51
CA LEU A 110 -6.38 -0.78 1.96
C LEU A 110 -7.77 -0.65 2.60
N ASN A 111 -8.67 0.19 2.08
CA ASN A 111 -10.05 0.23 2.56
C ASN A 111 -10.76 -1.10 2.31
N SER A 112 -10.65 -1.67 1.11
CA SER A 112 -11.26 -2.97 0.81
C SER A 112 -10.71 -4.08 1.72
N PHE A 113 -9.41 -4.04 2.03
CA PHE A 113 -8.80 -4.99 2.96
C PHE A 113 -9.28 -4.76 4.39
N ALA A 114 -9.35 -3.51 4.84
CA ALA A 114 -9.89 -3.14 6.14
C ALA A 114 -11.34 -3.59 6.29
N GLU A 115 -12.19 -3.45 5.28
CA GLU A 115 -13.57 -3.98 5.29
C GLU A 115 -13.62 -5.51 5.42
N LEU A 116 -12.67 -6.22 4.80
CA LEU A 116 -12.60 -7.69 4.84
C LEU A 116 -12.07 -8.23 6.17
N HIS A 117 -11.15 -7.51 6.84
CA HIS A 117 -10.47 -7.96 8.06
C HIS A 117 -10.94 -7.27 9.34
N GLY A 118 -11.54 -6.10 9.23
CA GLY A 118 -12.02 -5.27 10.32
C GLY A 118 -13.48 -4.94 10.09
N SER A 119 -14.33 -5.77 10.68
CA SER A 119 -15.66 -5.45 11.22
C SER A 119 -16.38 -4.28 10.54
N GLY A 120 -17.48 -4.57 9.83
CA GLY A 120 -18.40 -3.54 9.33
C GLY A 120 -18.59 -2.41 10.34
N LEU A 121 -17.88 -1.30 10.12
CA LEU A 121 -18.17 -0.03 10.75
C LEU A 121 -19.22 0.63 9.85
N SER A 122 -20.37 -0.04 9.82
CA SER A 122 -21.64 0.63 9.62
C SER A 122 -21.79 1.60 10.77
N ASN A 123 -21.52 2.87 10.52
CA ASN A 123 -22.24 3.93 11.20
C ASN A 123 -22.45 5.13 10.27
#